data_AF-A0A2G9LWL4-F1
#
_entry.id   AF-A0A2G9LWL4-F1
#
_cell.length_a   1.000
_cell.length_b   1.000
_cell.length_c   1.000
_cell.angle_alpha   90.00
_cell.angle_beta   90.00
_cell.angle_gamma   90.00
#
_symmetry.space_group_name_H-M   'P 1'
#
loop_
_entity.id
_entity.type
_entity.pdbx_description
1 polymer ?
#
loop_
_entity_poly.entity_id
_entity_poly.type
_entity_poly.pdbx_seq_one_letter_code
_entity_poly.pdbx_strand_id
1 'polypeptide(L)'
;LDLAEDKIEHDRMLEVVQTHPKQHQVVLLSMLRSPTHQGVVQTGTVYDTYRELCAPVGLRPLTQRRVSDIIGEFDMLGIINAKVHSFGRYGRTRNISVQIPSSLLPTVNAILQDALHLPRI
;
A
#
# COMPACT_ATOMS: atom_id res chain seq x y z
N LEU A 1 -19.62 18.78 12.23
CA LEU A 1 -20.07 17.57 11.50
C LEU A 1 -18.84 16.81 11.03
N ASP A 2 -17.88 17.52 10.46
CA ASP A 2 -16.59 17.04 9.93
C ASP A 2 -15.79 16.17 10.91
N LEU A 3 -15.59 16.57 12.18
CA LEU A 3 -14.77 15.77 13.12
C LEU A 3 -15.31 14.37 13.43
N ALA A 4 -16.64 14.19 13.40
CA ALA A 4 -17.25 12.88 13.64
C ALA A 4 -17.19 12.01 12.38
N GLU A 5 -17.36 12.62 11.21
CA GLU A 5 -17.24 11.98 9.91
C GLU A 5 -15.80 11.54 9.64
N ASP A 6 -14.82 12.43 9.83
CA ASP A 6 -13.39 12.15 9.73
C ASP A 6 -12.98 10.98 10.64
N LYS A 7 -13.50 10.95 11.88
CA LYS A 7 -13.23 9.86 12.81
C LYS A 7 -13.78 8.53 12.30
N ILE A 8 -15.00 8.51 11.78
CA ILE A 8 -15.63 7.31 11.22
C ILE A 8 -14.86 6.82 9.99
N GLU A 9 -14.43 7.73 9.11
CA GLU A 9 -13.62 7.39 7.94
C GLU A 9 -12.26 6.80 8.34
N HIS A 10 -11.58 7.41 9.32
CA HIS A 10 -10.32 6.91 9.85
C HIS A 10 -10.48 5.52 10.49
N ASP A 11 -11.48 5.34 11.36
CA ASP A 11 -11.72 4.05 12.02
C ASP A 11 -12.02 2.95 10.99
N ARG A 12 -12.82 3.27 9.97
CA ARG A 12 -13.12 2.35 8.86
C ARG A 12 -11.86 2.00 8.06
N MET A 13 -11.00 2.97 7.77
CA MET A 13 -9.74 2.73 7.06
C MET A 13 -8.83 1.78 7.85
N LEU A 14 -8.68 2.01 9.15
CA LEU A 14 -7.86 1.17 10.03
C LEU A 14 -8.39 -0.27 10.11
N GLU A 15 -9.71 -0.43 10.25
CA GLU A 15 -10.35 -1.75 10.23
C GLU A 15 -10.06 -2.48 8.91
N VAL A 16 -10.25 -1.80 7.78
CA VAL A 16 -9.97 -2.36 6.46
C VAL A 16 -8.52 -2.83 6.35
N VAL A 17 -7.54 -2.02 6.78
CA VAL A 17 -6.12 -2.42 6.78
C VAL A 17 -5.88 -3.66 7.63
N GLN A 18 -6.50 -3.73 8.81
CA GLN A 18 -6.34 -4.82 9.76
C GLN A 18 -6.91 -6.15 9.25
N THR A 19 -8.06 -6.12 8.57
CA THR A 19 -8.79 -7.33 8.14
C THR A 19 -8.37 -7.86 6.77
N HIS A 20 -7.57 -7.10 6.01
CA HIS A 20 -7.12 -7.53 4.68
C HIS A 20 -6.27 -8.81 4.74
N PRO A 21 -6.32 -9.68 3.71
CA PRO A 21 -5.43 -10.83 3.61
C PRO A 21 -3.95 -10.42 3.68
N LYS A 22 -3.08 -11.29 4.21
CA LYS A 22 -1.65 -11.00 4.36
C LYS A 22 -0.99 -10.50 3.07
N GLN A 23 -1.37 -11.04 1.91
CA GLN A 23 -0.83 -10.60 0.63
C GLN A 23 -1.12 -9.11 0.35
N HIS A 24 -2.35 -8.66 0.62
CA HIS A 24 -2.74 -7.26 0.50
C HIS A 24 -2.00 -6.37 1.52
N GLN A 25 -1.87 -6.84 2.75
CA GLN A 25 -1.12 -6.14 3.80
C GLN A 25 0.35 -5.95 3.42
N VAL A 26 1.00 -6.97 2.84
CA VAL A 26 2.38 -6.83 2.34
C VAL A 26 2.45 -5.82 1.20
N VAL A 27 1.50 -5.82 0.26
CA VAL A 27 1.47 -4.84 -0.83
C VAL A 27 1.32 -3.40 -0.28
N LEU A 28 0.43 -3.19 0.68
CA LEU A 28 0.27 -1.88 1.32
C LEU A 28 1.56 -1.45 2.04
N LEU A 29 2.14 -2.32 2.85
CA LEU A 29 3.42 -2.05 3.53
C LEU A 29 4.55 -1.76 2.53
N SER A 30 4.54 -2.42 1.38
CA SER A 30 5.51 -2.18 0.31
C SER A 30 5.37 -0.78 -0.24
N MET A 31 4.15 -0.31 -0.52
CA MET A 31 3.93 1.07 -0.97
C MET A 31 4.38 2.11 0.07
N LEU A 32 4.21 1.82 1.37
CA LEU A 32 4.65 2.70 2.46
C LEU A 32 6.17 2.72 2.63
N ARG A 33 6.86 1.61 2.37
CA ARG A 33 8.31 1.46 2.56
C ARG A 33 9.13 1.73 1.30
N SER A 34 8.52 1.66 0.12
CA SER A 34 9.21 1.90 -1.13
C SER A 34 9.72 3.35 -1.21
N PRO A 35 10.93 3.57 -1.72
CA PRO A 35 11.48 4.90 -1.89
C PRO A 35 10.59 5.72 -2.84
N THR A 36 10.37 6.98 -2.48
CA THR A 36 9.62 7.92 -3.30
C THR A 36 10.58 8.78 -4.12
N HIS A 37 10.16 9.15 -5.34
CA HIS A 37 10.80 10.19 -6.14
C HIS A 37 9.77 11.27 -6.44
N GLN A 38 10.04 12.52 -6.06
CA GLN A 38 9.06 13.62 -6.16
C GLN A 38 7.71 13.30 -5.46
N GLY A 39 7.76 12.59 -4.34
CA GLY A 39 6.59 12.24 -3.55
C GLY A 39 5.72 11.12 -4.12
N VAL A 40 6.13 10.45 -5.20
CA VAL A 40 5.41 9.30 -5.78
C VAL A 40 6.26 8.05 -5.80
N VAL A 41 5.61 6.89 -5.72
CA VAL A 41 6.22 5.57 -5.83
C VAL A 41 5.84 4.95 -7.18
N GLN A 42 6.79 4.29 -7.85
CA GLN A 42 6.51 3.56 -9.07
C GLN A 42 6.11 2.11 -8.77
N THR A 43 5.13 1.58 -9.49
CA THR A 43 4.66 0.18 -9.36
C THR A 43 5.77 -0.88 -9.47
N GLY A 44 6.84 -0.64 -10.24
CA GLY A 44 7.99 -1.54 -10.30
C GLY A 44 8.68 -1.66 -8.94
N THR A 45 9.02 -0.52 -8.34
CA THR A 45 9.63 -0.45 -7.01
C THR A 45 8.77 -1.11 -5.94
N VAL A 46 7.44 -0.92 -6.00
CA VAL A 46 6.51 -1.58 -5.07
C VAL A 46 6.62 -3.09 -5.16
N TYR A 47 6.70 -3.64 -6.38
CA TYR A 47 6.79 -5.08 -6.57
C TYR A 47 8.11 -5.66 -6.04
N ASP A 48 9.22 -4.94 -6.22
CA ASP A 48 10.52 -5.36 -5.70
C ASP A 48 10.51 -5.38 -4.16
N THR A 49 10.05 -4.29 -3.53
CA THR A 49 9.88 -4.23 -2.07
C THR A 49 8.92 -5.32 -1.55
N TYR A 50 7.82 -5.58 -2.26
CA TYR A 50 6.86 -6.63 -1.92
C TYR A 50 7.50 -8.02 -1.92
N ARG A 51 8.29 -8.34 -2.94
CA ARG A 51 8.98 -9.63 -3.03
C ARG A 51 9.95 -9.81 -1.86
N GLU A 52 10.69 -8.77 -1.51
CA GLU A 52 11.63 -8.79 -0.39
C GLU A 52 10.91 -9.02 0.94
N LEU A 53 9.76 -8.36 1.13
CA LEU A 53 8.95 -8.52 2.35
C LEU A 53 8.22 -9.86 2.43
N CYS A 54 7.97 -10.55 1.31
CA CYS A 54 7.33 -11.88 1.34
C CYS A 54 8.18 -12.92 2.09
N ALA A 55 9.50 -12.86 1.97
CA ALA A 55 10.41 -13.83 2.59
C ALA A 55 10.31 -13.87 4.13
N PRO A 56 10.48 -12.75 4.87
CA PRO A 56 10.35 -12.76 6.33
C PRO A 56 8.90 -13.03 6.80
N VAL A 57 7.88 -12.77 5.98
CA VAL A 57 6.48 -13.07 6.31
C VAL A 57 6.13 -14.55 6.05
N GLY A 58 6.99 -15.29 5.33
CA GLY A 58 6.75 -16.69 4.96
C GLY A 58 5.73 -16.85 3.83
N LEU A 59 5.58 -15.84 2.97
CA LEU A 59 4.66 -15.88 1.82
C LEU A 59 5.40 -16.24 0.53
N ARG A 60 4.71 -16.97 -0.34
CA ARG A 60 5.12 -17.07 -1.74
C ARG A 60 4.73 -15.77 -2.46
N PRO A 61 5.67 -15.08 -3.13
CA PRO A 61 5.34 -13.87 -3.88
C PRO A 61 4.31 -14.15 -4.97
N LEU A 62 3.31 -13.27 -5.07
CA LEU A 62 2.41 -13.21 -6.21
C LEU A 62 3.13 -12.68 -7.45
N THR A 63 2.50 -12.86 -8.62
CA THR A 63 3.00 -12.25 -9.85
C THR A 63 2.82 -10.73 -9.81
N GLN A 64 3.65 -10.00 -10.55
CA GLN A 64 3.54 -8.55 -10.67
C GLN A 64 2.15 -8.08 -11.14
N ARG A 65 1.48 -8.88 -12.00
CA ARG A 65 0.09 -8.61 -12.42
C ARG A 65 -0.87 -8.61 -11.23
N ARG A 66 -0.80 -9.63 -10.38
CA ARG A 66 -1.68 -9.76 -9.21
C ARG A 66 -1.41 -8.68 -8.18
N VAL A 67 -0.14 -8.31 -7.98
CA VAL A 67 0.22 -7.16 -7.14
C VAL A 67 -0.35 -5.86 -7.72
N SER A 68 -0.29 -5.68 -9.04
CA SER A 68 -0.92 -4.53 -9.69
C SER A 68 -2.44 -4.51 -9.57
N ASP A 69 -3.11 -5.66 -9.48
CA ASP A 69 -4.55 -5.74 -9.24
C ASP A 69 -4.87 -5.26 -7.81
N ILE A 70 -4.11 -5.74 -6.81
CA ILE A 70 -4.22 -5.31 -5.40
C ILE A 70 -3.98 -3.79 -5.24
N ILE A 71 -2.99 -3.24 -5.94
CA ILE A 71 -2.75 -1.79 -5.96
C ILE A 71 -4.00 -1.05 -6.48
N GLY A 72 -4.65 -1.58 -7.53
CA GLY A 72 -5.90 -1.03 -8.04
C GLY A 72 -7.06 -1.12 -7.04
N GLU A 73 -7.11 -2.20 -6.24
CA GLU A 73 -8.10 -2.32 -5.14
C GLU A 73 -7.89 -1.22 -4.08
N PHE A 74 -6.65 -0.95 -3.67
CA PHE A 74 -6.36 0.15 -2.73
C PHE A 74 -6.66 1.54 -3.30
N ASP A 75 -6.50 1.75 -4.61
CA ASP A 75 -6.90 2.97 -5.31
C ASP A 75 -8.43 3.15 -5.29
N MET A 76 -9.19 2.08 -5.55
CA MET A 76 -10.66 2.09 -5.44
C MET A 76 -11.16 2.35 -4.02
N LEU A 77 -10.41 1.92 -3.00
CA LEU A 77 -10.71 2.19 -1.58
C LEU A 77 -10.28 3.60 -1.14
N GLY A 78 -9.61 4.37 -2.00
CA GLY A 78 -9.13 5.72 -1.67
C GLY A 78 -7.93 5.74 -0.70
N ILE A 79 -7.32 4.59 -0.41
CA ILE A 79 -6.14 4.48 0.46
C ILE A 79 -4.89 5.04 -0.25
N ILE A 80 -4.87 4.92 -1.57
CA ILE A 80 -3.86 5.51 -2.44
C ILE A 80 -4.52 6.24 -3.61
N ASN A 81 -3.73 7.00 -4.34
CA ASN A 81 -4.05 7.47 -5.69
C ASN A 81 -3.02 6.91 -6.68
N ALA A 82 -3.47 6.17 -7.69
CA ALA A 82 -2.63 5.56 -8.72
C ALA A 82 -2.80 6.22 -10.09
N LYS A 83 -1.94 7.20 -10.41
CA LYS A 83 -1.98 7.92 -11.68
C LYS A 83 -1.20 7.19 -12.78
N VAL A 84 -1.88 6.86 -13.88
CA VAL A 84 -1.25 6.25 -15.06
C VAL A 84 -0.62 7.33 -15.95
N HIS A 85 0.65 7.15 -16.27
CA HIS A 85 1.38 7.89 -17.30
C HIS A 85 1.65 6.96 -18.48
N SER A 86 1.17 7.32 -19.67
CA SER A 86 1.35 6.54 -20.90
C SER A 86 2.46 7.15 -21.75
N PHE A 87 3.44 6.34 -22.13
CA PHE A 87 4.53 6.72 -23.03
C PHE A 87 4.39 6.07 -24.41
N GLY A 88 3.17 5.71 -24.81
CA GLY A 88 2.91 5.04 -26.09
C GLY A 88 3.60 3.67 -26.17
N ARG A 89 4.43 3.46 -27.19
CA ARG A 89 5.15 2.19 -27.41
C ARG A 89 6.18 1.87 -26.32
N TYR A 90 6.60 2.87 -25.54
CA TYR A 90 7.54 2.70 -24.43
C TYR A 90 6.87 2.20 -23.14
N GLY A 91 5.55 1.95 -23.19
CA GLY A 91 4.80 1.35 -22.09
C GLY A 91 4.03 2.37 -21.26
N ARG A 92 3.56 1.91 -20.09
CA ARG A 92 2.75 2.68 -19.15
C ARG A 92 3.34 2.50 -17.76
N THR A 93 3.52 3.60 -17.05
CA THR A 93 3.93 3.60 -15.64
C THR A 93 2.77 4.09 -14.78
N ARG A 94 2.62 3.51 -13.59
CA ARG A 94 1.73 4.05 -12.55
C ARG A 94 2.56 4.66 -11.44
N ASN A 95 2.27 5.93 -11.16
CA ASN A 95 2.77 6.69 -10.02
C ASN A 95 1.74 6.60 -8.91
N ILE A 96 2.18 6.19 -7.73
CA ILE A 96 1.35 5.95 -6.55
C ILE A 96 1.64 7.03 -5.53
N SER A 97 0.58 7.66 -5.01
CA SER A 97 0.63 8.57 -3.87
C SER A 97 -0.27 8.04 -2.75
N VAL A 98 0.28 7.88 -1.55
CA VAL A 98 -0.47 7.39 -0.39
C VAL A 98 -1.37 8.50 0.14
N GLN A 99 -2.66 8.21 0.34
CA GLN A 99 -3.66 9.18 0.83
C GLN A 99 -3.92 9.07 2.34
N ILE A 100 -3.20 8.17 3.02
CA ILE A 100 -3.29 8.02 4.48
C ILE A 100 -2.77 9.29 5.17
N PRO A 101 -3.56 9.92 6.06
CA PRO A 101 -3.12 11.06 6.84
C PRO A 101 -1.83 10.77 7.60
N SER A 102 -0.92 11.75 7.65
CA SER A 102 0.37 11.59 8.32
C SER A 102 0.25 11.23 9.81
N SER A 103 -0.83 11.65 10.47
CA SER A 103 -1.17 11.29 11.85
C SER A 103 -1.49 9.80 12.03
N LEU A 104 -2.00 9.12 10.98
CA LEU A 104 -2.37 7.71 11.01
C LEU A 104 -1.26 6.78 10.51
N LEU A 105 -0.27 7.30 9.77
CA LEU A 105 0.83 6.49 9.25
C LEU A 105 1.54 5.64 10.33
N PRO A 106 1.85 6.15 11.53
CA PRO A 106 2.46 5.32 12.58
C PRO A 106 1.55 4.16 13.01
N THR A 107 0.25 4.42 13.16
CA THR A 107 -0.74 3.41 13.55
C THR A 107 -0.91 2.35 12.47
N VAL A 108 -1.05 2.76 11.21
CA VAL A 108 -1.15 1.84 10.07
C VAL A 108 0.11 0.97 9.96
N ASN A 109 1.29 1.55 10.12
CA ASN A 109 2.55 0.79 10.11
C ASN A 109 2.60 -0.24 11.24
N ALA A 110 2.18 0.14 12.46
CA ALA A 110 2.13 -0.79 13.59
C ALA A 110 1.16 -1.96 13.34
N ILE A 111 -0.05 -1.67 12.84
CA ILE A 111 -1.05 -2.69 12.49
C ILE A 111 -0.48 -3.67 11.46
N LEU A 112 0.15 -3.15 10.39
CA LEU A 112 0.74 -3.99 9.34
C LEU A 112 1.91 -4.82 9.87
N GLN A 113 2.78 -4.24 10.69
CA GLN A 113 3.92 -4.96 11.26
C GLN A 113 3.46 -6.09 12.19
N ASP A 114 2.46 -5.84 13.04
CA ASP A 114 1.91 -6.84 13.94
C ASP A 114 1.21 -7.96 13.16
N ALA A 115 0.34 -7.63 12.19
CA ALA A 115 -0.37 -8.62 11.37
C ALA A 115 0.59 -9.51 10.56
N LEU A 116 1.70 -8.93 10.11
CA LEU A 116 2.74 -9.60 9.32
C LEU A 116 3.85 -10.21 10.18
N HIS A 117 3.81 -10.06 11.50
CA HIS A 117 4.83 -10.53 12.44
C HIS A 117 6.23 -10.01 12.12
N LEU A 118 6.32 -8.77 11.63
CA LEU A 118 7.57 -8.10 11.29
C LEU A 118 8.05 -7.24 12.46
N PRO A 119 9.37 -7.05 12.64
CA PRO A 119 9.88 -6.17 13.68
C PRO A 119 9.42 -4.73 13.41
N ARG A 120 9.09 -4.03 14.51
CA ARG A 120 8.86 -2.59 14.49
C ARG A 120 10.21 -1.88 14.41
N ILE A 121 10.41 -1.11 13.35
CA ILE A 121 11.62 -0.32 13.07
C ILE A 121 11.29 1.14 13.25
#